data_AF-A0A1Q3D7D0-F1
#
_entry.id   AF-A0A1Q3D7D0-F1
#
_cell.length_a   1.000
_cell.length_b   1.000
_cell.length_c   1.000
_cell.angle_alpha   90.00
_cell.angle_beta   90.00
_cell.angle_gamma   90.00
#
_symmetry.space_group_name_H-M   'P 1'
#
loop_
_entity.id
_entity.type
_entity.pdbx_description
1 polymer ?
#
loop_
_entity_poly.entity_id
_entity_poly.type
_entity_poly.pdbx_seq_one_letter_code
_entity_poly.pdbx_strand_id
1 'polypeptide(L)'
;MDAWRHAFLFQNIENKHSWFFCFDKTFNTDQTIPYWFLDWWLFYGPNDEILPNSIFDALLTFSNHTEKIPLCPTIIRFFIHCKLSWIMYWDYSINQPQNCLPALQRDFWTKWWNNYDLSKCTSQTLLQSLQTKTQQEQQFTLKKSQIQTSIASSSTKQELQAQIKKLQEEFANTPDDEDDNDSQPSLQKERK
;
A
#
# COMPACT_ATOMS: atom_id res chain seq x y z
N MET A 1 -6.05 -3.29 -20.94
CA MET A 1 -5.75 -1.90 -20.55
C MET A 1 -6.99 -1.00 -20.63
N ASP A 2 -7.83 -1.14 -21.66
CA ASP A 2 -8.97 -0.25 -21.87
C ASP A 2 -10.05 -0.25 -20.78
N ALA A 3 -10.32 -1.39 -20.12
CA ALA A 3 -11.37 -1.50 -19.11
C ALA A 3 -11.21 -0.49 -17.96
N TRP A 4 -9.99 -0.30 -17.45
CA TRP A 4 -9.71 0.61 -16.34
C TRP A 4 -9.71 2.07 -16.77
N ARG A 5 -9.20 2.35 -17.98
CA ARG A 5 -9.30 3.66 -18.59
C ARG A 5 -10.76 4.06 -18.76
N HIS A 6 -11.62 3.16 -19.21
CA HIS A 6 -13.06 3.42 -19.33
C HIS A 6 -13.76 3.52 -17.98
N ALA A 7 -13.37 2.72 -16.98
CA ALA A 7 -13.94 2.81 -15.64
C ALA A 7 -13.66 4.17 -15.02
N PHE A 8 -12.38 4.57 -14.89
CA PHE A 8 -12.00 5.81 -14.20
C PHE A 8 -12.27 7.09 -15.01
N LEU A 9 -12.50 6.97 -16.32
CA LEU A 9 -12.97 8.07 -17.18
C LEU A 9 -14.49 8.08 -17.38
N PHE A 10 -15.22 7.15 -16.77
CA PHE A 10 -16.68 7.15 -16.88
C PHE A 10 -17.25 8.40 -16.23
N GLN A 11 -18.05 9.13 -17.00
CA GLN A 11 -18.77 10.30 -16.55
C GLN A 11 -20.26 9.95 -16.54
N ASN A 12 -20.91 10.08 -15.38
CA ASN A 12 -22.37 9.94 -15.34
C ASN A 12 -23.07 11.16 -15.93
N ILE A 13 -24.37 11.02 -16.12
CA ILE A 13 -25.26 12.06 -16.64
C ILE A 13 -25.18 13.35 -15.80
N GLU A 14 -24.80 13.26 -14.52
CA GLU A 14 -24.68 14.40 -13.62
C GLU A 14 -23.27 15.02 -13.56
N ASN A 15 -22.28 14.44 -14.25
CA ASN A 15 -20.85 14.81 -14.17
C ASN A 15 -20.29 14.84 -12.72
N LYS A 16 -20.78 13.97 -11.84
CA LYS A 16 -20.45 13.92 -10.40
C LYS A 16 -20.00 12.53 -9.97
N HIS A 17 -19.04 11.95 -10.67
CA HIS A 17 -18.42 10.69 -10.23
C HIS A 17 -17.19 10.95 -9.38
N SER A 18 -17.11 10.26 -8.24
CA SER A 18 -15.94 10.21 -7.39
C SER A 18 -15.53 8.75 -7.16
N TRP A 19 -14.25 8.56 -6.91
CA TRP A 19 -13.60 7.27 -6.76
C TRP A 19 -12.97 7.19 -5.39
N PHE A 20 -13.35 6.16 -4.63
CA PHE A 20 -12.70 5.86 -3.36
C PHE A 20 -11.57 4.87 -3.58
N PHE A 21 -10.35 5.27 -3.24
CA PHE A 21 -9.17 4.42 -3.27
C PHE A 21 -8.84 3.99 -1.85
N CYS A 22 -8.76 2.67 -1.67
CA CYS A 22 -8.37 2.01 -0.44
C CYS A 22 -7.47 0.83 -0.80
N PHE A 23 -6.33 0.72 -0.14
CA PHE A 23 -5.43 -0.41 -0.33
C PHE A 23 -5.78 -1.52 0.63
N ASP A 24 -5.71 -2.76 0.14
CA ASP A 24 -5.88 -3.95 0.97
C ASP A 24 -4.84 -3.93 2.10
N LYS A 25 -5.31 -4.12 3.33
CA LYS A 25 -4.47 -4.11 4.54
C LYS A 25 -3.47 -5.26 4.57
N THR A 26 -3.74 -6.33 3.82
CA THR A 26 -2.89 -7.52 3.68
C THR A 26 -1.90 -7.41 2.53
N PHE A 27 -2.01 -6.36 1.70
CA PHE A 27 -1.14 -6.18 0.55
C PHE A 27 0.31 -6.03 0.98
N ASN A 28 1.16 -6.94 0.53
CA ASN A 28 2.58 -6.87 0.84
C ASN A 28 3.23 -5.78 -0.03
N THR A 29 3.89 -4.81 0.63
CA THR A 29 4.60 -3.69 -0.01
C THR A 29 5.74 -4.10 -0.94
N ASP A 30 6.20 -5.35 -0.87
CA ASP A 30 7.22 -5.93 -1.77
C ASP A 30 6.61 -6.63 -2.99
N GLN A 31 5.29 -6.85 -2.98
CA GLN A 31 4.62 -7.38 -4.16
C GLN A 31 4.63 -6.35 -5.29
N THR A 32 4.75 -6.84 -6.51
CA THR A 32 4.73 -6.00 -7.70
C THR A 32 3.36 -5.37 -7.87
N ILE A 33 3.32 -4.04 -7.86
CA ILE A 33 2.10 -3.29 -8.17
C ILE A 33 1.72 -3.58 -9.63
N PRO A 34 0.45 -3.90 -9.93
CA PRO A 34 0.02 -4.18 -11.29
C PRO A 34 0.34 -3.03 -12.25
N TYR A 35 0.94 -3.34 -13.40
CA TYR A 35 1.35 -2.32 -14.39
C TYR A 35 0.21 -1.42 -14.85
N TRP A 36 -1.02 -1.96 -14.96
CA TRP A 36 -2.18 -1.15 -15.33
C TRP A 36 -2.48 -0.04 -14.30
N PHE A 37 -2.20 -0.30 -13.02
CA PHE A 37 -2.43 0.66 -11.95
C PHE A 37 -1.31 1.70 -11.92
N LEU A 38 -0.05 1.30 -12.16
CA LEU A 38 1.06 2.23 -12.32
C LEU A 38 0.84 3.18 -13.50
N ASP A 39 0.45 2.65 -14.66
CA ASP A 39 0.15 3.43 -15.85
C ASP A 39 -1.00 4.42 -15.58
N TRP A 40 -2.10 3.95 -14.97
CA TRP A 40 -3.20 4.82 -14.56
C TRP A 40 -2.74 5.92 -13.60
N TRP A 41 -1.95 5.57 -12.58
CA TRP A 41 -1.48 6.54 -11.58
C TRP A 41 -0.65 7.67 -12.20
N LEU A 42 0.21 7.35 -13.17
CA LEU A 42 1.07 8.36 -13.81
C LEU A 42 0.27 9.47 -14.53
N PHE A 43 -0.95 9.16 -14.99
CA PHE A 43 -1.80 10.12 -15.69
C PHE A 43 -2.93 10.70 -14.83
N TYR A 44 -3.41 9.95 -13.84
CA TYR A 44 -4.65 10.25 -13.11
C TYR A 44 -4.50 10.18 -11.60
N GLY A 45 -3.38 9.68 -11.09
CA GLY A 45 -3.12 9.59 -9.65
C GLY A 45 -2.90 10.98 -9.04
N PRO A 46 -3.11 11.11 -7.72
CA PRO A 46 -2.81 12.35 -7.03
C PRO A 46 -1.31 12.67 -7.03
N ASN A 47 -0.99 13.95 -7.04
CA ASN A 47 0.35 14.46 -6.76
C ASN A 47 0.58 14.56 -5.24
N ASP A 48 1.77 14.96 -4.81
CA ASP A 48 2.13 15.13 -3.40
C ASP A 48 1.50 16.38 -2.76
N GLU A 49 1.01 17.34 -3.54
CA GLU A 49 0.36 18.57 -3.04
C GLU A 49 -0.95 18.30 -2.30
N ILE A 50 -1.57 17.13 -2.50
CA ILE A 50 -2.78 16.74 -1.76
C ILE A 50 -2.47 16.37 -0.30
N LEU A 51 -1.20 16.09 0.02
CA LEU A 51 -0.80 15.59 1.33
C LEU A 51 -0.84 16.73 2.35
N PRO A 52 -1.47 16.52 3.53
CA PRO A 52 -1.29 17.42 4.66
C PRO A 52 0.20 17.50 5.01
N ASN A 53 0.69 18.64 5.47
CA ASN A 53 2.11 18.86 5.78
C ASN A 53 2.72 17.74 6.66
N SER A 54 1.98 17.28 7.68
CA SER A 54 2.44 16.20 8.56
C SER A 54 2.64 14.86 7.83
N ILE A 55 1.82 14.58 6.83
CA ILE A 55 1.92 13.37 6.00
C ILE A 55 2.99 13.53 4.92
N PHE A 56 3.20 14.75 4.43
CA PHE A 56 4.28 15.05 3.52
C PHE A 56 5.66 14.82 4.16
N ASP A 57 5.86 15.24 5.40
CA ASP A 57 7.09 14.94 6.16
C ASP A 57 7.31 13.43 6.33
N ALA A 58 6.22 12.69 6.52
CA ALA A 58 6.21 11.24 6.60
C ALA A 58 6.60 10.59 5.25
N LEU A 59 6.10 11.13 4.13
CA LEU A 59 6.49 10.71 2.77
C LEU A 59 7.98 10.95 2.51
N LEU A 60 8.51 12.12 2.88
CA LEU A 60 9.95 12.41 2.75
C LEU A 60 10.79 11.42 3.57
N THR A 61 10.36 11.15 4.80
CA THR A 61 11.01 10.17 5.67
C THR A 61 11.02 8.79 5.02
N PHE A 62 9.87 8.33 4.53
CA PHE A 62 9.74 7.06 3.82
C PHE A 62 10.65 7.01 2.59
N SER A 63 10.67 8.05 1.76
CA SER A 63 11.49 8.11 0.55
C SER A 63 12.99 8.07 0.85
N ASN A 64 13.44 8.57 1.99
CA ASN A 64 14.86 8.55 2.38
C ASN A 64 15.31 7.19 2.94
N HIS A 65 14.37 6.38 3.41
CA HIS A 65 14.64 5.08 4.05
C HIS A 65 14.18 3.89 3.19
N THR A 66 13.76 4.13 1.96
CA THR A 66 13.33 3.09 1.03
C THR A 66 14.07 3.20 -0.28
N GLU A 67 14.35 2.06 -0.91
CA GLU A 67 15.01 2.02 -2.20
C GLU A 67 14.11 2.63 -3.28
N LYS A 68 14.70 3.40 -4.19
CA LYS A 68 13.97 3.91 -5.36
C LYS A 68 13.79 2.78 -6.35
N ILE A 69 12.54 2.49 -6.71
CA ILE A 69 12.20 1.50 -7.73
C ILE A 69 12.00 2.23 -9.06
N PRO A 70 12.76 1.90 -10.12
CA PRO A 70 12.53 2.47 -11.44
C PRO A 70 11.07 2.29 -11.88
N LEU A 71 10.48 3.34 -12.48
CA LEU A 71 9.11 3.34 -13.01
C LEU A 71 7.98 3.18 -11.97
N CYS A 72 8.29 3.07 -10.68
CA CYS A 72 7.30 3.04 -9.62
C CYS A 72 7.44 4.29 -8.74
N PRO A 73 6.51 5.26 -8.84
CA PRO A 73 6.52 6.45 -7.98
C PRO A 73 6.53 6.08 -6.50
N THR A 74 7.43 6.70 -5.72
CA THR A 74 7.55 6.49 -4.27
C THR A 74 6.24 6.78 -3.54
N ILE A 75 5.50 7.79 -4.00
CA ILE A 75 4.21 8.16 -3.41
C ILE A 75 3.21 6.98 -3.41
N ILE A 76 3.14 6.18 -4.48
CA ILE A 76 2.23 5.02 -4.52
C ILE A 76 2.59 4.01 -3.42
N ARG A 77 3.88 3.71 -3.28
CA ARG A 77 4.39 2.78 -2.27
C ARG A 77 4.14 3.29 -0.87
N PHE A 78 4.29 4.60 -0.66
CA PHE A 78 3.96 5.25 0.59
C PHE A 78 2.48 5.11 0.93
N PHE A 79 1.57 5.38 -0.02
CA PHE A 79 0.14 5.22 0.20
C PHE A 79 -0.24 3.77 0.54
N ILE A 80 0.37 2.77 -0.12
CA ILE A 80 0.18 1.35 0.19
C ILE A 80 0.71 1.03 1.59
N HIS A 81 1.95 1.42 1.90
CA HIS A 81 2.60 1.13 3.17
C HIS A 81 1.83 1.70 4.36
N CYS A 82 1.39 2.95 4.22
CA CYS A 82 0.60 3.64 5.22
C CYS A 82 -0.88 3.25 5.17
N LYS A 83 -1.34 2.47 4.18
CA LYS A 83 -2.75 2.09 3.99
C LYS A 83 -3.67 3.31 3.90
N LEU A 84 -3.16 4.38 3.28
CA LEU A 84 -3.85 5.65 3.15
C LEU A 84 -5.00 5.50 2.16
N SER A 85 -6.15 6.06 2.54
CA SER A 85 -7.35 6.04 1.72
C SER A 85 -7.80 7.46 1.38
N TRP A 86 -8.21 7.67 0.14
CA TRP A 86 -8.65 8.97 -0.34
C TRP A 86 -9.79 8.81 -1.34
N ILE A 87 -10.54 9.89 -1.49
CA ILE A 87 -11.58 10.04 -2.50
C ILE A 87 -11.05 11.03 -3.53
N MET A 88 -11.08 10.64 -4.80
CA MET A 88 -10.72 11.48 -5.92
C MET A 88 -11.93 11.76 -6.79
N TYR A 89 -12.06 12.98 -7.28
CA TYR A 89 -13.01 13.35 -8.32
C TYR A 89 -12.29 14.30 -9.29
N TRP A 90 -12.73 14.32 -10.54
CA TRP A 90 -12.21 15.23 -11.55
C TRP A 90 -13.35 15.77 -12.40
N ASP A 91 -13.15 16.95 -12.96
CA ASP A 91 -14.07 17.61 -13.88
C ASP A 91 -13.28 18.33 -14.97
N TYR A 92 -13.96 18.70 -16.05
CA TYR A 92 -13.36 19.45 -17.13
C TYR A 92 -13.57 20.95 -16.95
N SER A 93 -12.49 21.71 -17.11
CA SER A 93 -12.57 23.16 -17.27
C SER A 93 -11.89 23.58 -18.58
N ILE A 94 -12.29 24.75 -19.07
CA ILE A 94 -11.66 25.35 -20.25
C ILE A 94 -10.61 26.33 -19.75
N ASN A 95 -9.35 26.03 -20.00
CA ASN A 95 -8.26 26.95 -19.76
C ASN A 95 -8.08 27.83 -21.01
N GLN A 96 -8.23 29.14 -20.85
CA GLN A 96 -8.05 30.10 -21.94
C GLN A 96 -7.12 31.24 -21.52
N PRO A 97 -5.79 31.04 -21.59
CA PRO A 97 -4.83 32.12 -21.40
C PRO A 97 -4.97 33.17 -22.50
N GLN A 98 -4.63 34.43 -22.19
CA GLN A 98 -4.55 35.48 -23.21
C GLN A 98 -3.53 35.10 -24.29
N ASN A 99 -3.97 35.15 -25.56
CA ASN A 99 -3.21 34.80 -26.77
C ASN A 99 -2.93 33.31 -27.01
N CYS A 100 -3.66 32.41 -26.35
CA CYS A 100 -3.62 30.97 -26.64
C CYS A 100 -4.99 30.44 -27.05
N LEU A 101 -5.00 29.33 -27.80
CA LEU A 101 -6.23 28.59 -28.07
C LEU A 101 -6.79 28.01 -26.76
N PRO A 102 -8.13 28.01 -26.56
CA PRO A 102 -8.73 27.36 -25.42
C PRO A 102 -8.36 25.87 -25.40
N ALA A 103 -7.90 25.40 -24.24
CA ALA A 103 -7.57 24.01 -24.01
C ALA A 103 -8.56 23.41 -23.01
N LEU A 104 -9.03 22.20 -23.30
CA LEU A 104 -9.75 21.41 -22.32
C LEU A 104 -8.72 20.88 -21.31
N GLN A 105 -8.88 21.25 -20.04
CA GLN A 105 -8.09 20.70 -18.94
C GLN A 105 -8.98 19.91 -18.00
N ARG A 106 -8.36 19.00 -17.23
CA ARG A 106 -9.02 18.33 -16.11
C ARG A 106 -8.54 18.94 -14.82
N ASP A 107 -9.50 19.40 -14.03
CA ASP A 107 -9.25 19.78 -12.65
C ASP A 107 -9.51 18.56 -11.77
N PHE A 108 -8.58 18.30 -10.86
CA PHE A 108 -8.66 17.17 -9.93
C PHE A 108 -8.90 17.70 -8.52
N TRP A 109 -9.77 17.03 -7.80
CA TRP A 109 -10.01 17.25 -6.38
C TRP A 109 -9.80 15.96 -5.64
N THR A 110 -9.03 16.04 -4.57
CA THR A 110 -8.82 14.92 -3.66
C THR A 110 -9.27 15.29 -2.26
N LYS A 111 -9.96 14.36 -1.60
CA LYS A 111 -10.36 14.46 -0.20
C LYS A 111 -9.88 13.23 0.56
N TRP A 112 -9.26 13.45 1.71
CA TRP A 112 -8.84 12.37 2.60
C TRP A 112 -10.03 11.67 3.24
N TRP A 113 -9.87 10.38 3.48
CA TRP A 113 -10.84 9.64 4.27
C TRP A 113 -10.70 9.99 5.75
N ASN A 114 -11.64 10.74 6.29
CA ASN A 114 -11.58 11.27 7.65
C ASN A 114 -11.55 10.19 8.75
N ASN A 115 -11.93 8.95 8.43
CA ASN A 115 -11.86 7.83 9.38
C ASN A 115 -10.46 7.21 9.47
N TYR A 116 -9.52 7.65 8.63
CA TYR A 116 -8.14 7.23 8.76
C TYR A 116 -7.46 8.00 9.88
N ASP A 117 -6.93 7.27 10.86
CA ASP A 117 -6.17 7.85 11.97
C ASP A 117 -4.77 8.28 11.50
N LEU A 118 -4.65 9.54 11.06
CA LEU A 118 -3.40 10.12 10.58
C LEU A 118 -2.29 10.12 11.63
N SER A 119 -2.61 10.00 12.93
CA SER A 119 -1.60 9.89 13.98
C SER A 119 -0.74 8.62 13.86
N LYS A 120 -1.24 7.61 13.13
CA LYS A 120 -0.49 6.38 12.82
C LYS A 120 0.50 6.55 11.67
N CYS A 121 0.41 7.65 10.92
CA CYS A 121 1.24 7.93 9.76
C CYS A 121 2.16 9.14 10.03
N THR A 122 3.11 8.95 10.95
CA THR A 122 4.16 9.93 11.26
C THR A 122 5.54 9.41 10.86
N SER A 123 6.52 10.30 10.74
CA SER A 123 7.92 9.92 10.51
C SER A 123 8.43 8.89 11.53
N GLN A 124 8.07 9.03 12.81
CA GLN A 124 8.53 8.13 13.87
C GLN A 124 7.92 6.73 13.73
N THR A 125 6.60 6.65 13.54
CA THR A 125 5.91 5.36 13.36
C THR A 125 6.38 4.64 12.09
N LEU A 126 6.71 5.39 11.03
CA LEU A 126 7.25 4.83 9.79
C LEU A 126 8.65 4.25 9.98
N LEU A 127 9.54 4.98 10.65
CA LEU A 127 10.88 4.46 10.94
C LEU A 127 10.82 3.17 11.76
N GLN A 128 9.94 3.13 12.76
CA GLN A 128 9.72 1.91 13.54
C GLN A 128 9.21 0.77 12.66
N SER A 129 8.18 1.00 11.83
CA SER A 129 7.64 -0.02 10.93
C SER A 129 8.68 -0.58 9.95
N LEU A 130 9.47 0.31 9.33
CA LEU A 130 10.54 -0.08 8.39
C LEU A 130 11.64 -0.89 9.09
N GLN A 131 12.03 -0.49 10.30
CA GLN A 131 13.01 -1.21 11.11
C GLN A 131 12.50 -2.59 11.55
N THR A 132 11.25 -2.68 12.02
CA THR A 132 10.64 -3.96 12.42
C THR A 132 10.60 -4.93 11.26
N LYS A 133 10.21 -4.47 10.06
CA LYS A 133 10.21 -5.30 8.85
C LYS A 133 11.62 -5.82 8.52
N THR A 134 12.62 -4.95 8.57
CA THR A 134 14.03 -5.32 8.33
C THR A 134 14.51 -6.36 9.35
N GLN A 135 14.16 -6.17 10.63
CA GLN A 135 14.55 -7.08 11.69
C GLN A 135 13.86 -8.45 11.55
N GLN A 136 12.59 -8.47 11.17
CA GLN A 136 11.84 -9.71 10.93
C GLN A 136 12.42 -10.51 9.76
N GLU A 137 12.77 -9.83 8.66
CA GLU A 137 13.44 -10.46 7.49
C GLU A 137 14.82 -11.04 7.85
N GLN A 138 15.61 -10.31 8.65
CA GLN A 138 16.90 -10.78 9.14
C GLN A 138 16.74 -12.01 10.05
N GLN A 139 15.78 -11.99 10.97
CA GLN A 139 15.49 -13.13 11.84
C GLN A 139 15.03 -14.35 11.05
N PHE A 140 14.15 -14.16 10.05
CA PHE A 140 13.69 -15.24 9.19
C PHE A 140 14.84 -15.84 8.37
N THR A 141 15.70 -14.98 7.80
CA THR A 141 16.89 -15.42 7.06
C THR A 141 17.86 -16.20 7.93
N LEU A 142 18.08 -15.74 9.17
CA LEU A 142 18.92 -16.44 10.14
C LEU A 142 18.35 -17.81 10.50
N LYS A 143 17.04 -17.89 10.82
CA LYS A 143 16.36 -19.16 11.11
C LYS A 143 16.46 -20.11 9.92
N LYS A 144 16.23 -19.64 8.69
CA LYS A 144 16.37 -20.44 7.46
C LYS A 144 17.78 -21.01 7.31
N SER A 145 18.81 -20.21 7.56
CA SER A 145 20.22 -20.63 7.51
C SER A 145 20.57 -21.67 8.59
N GLN A 146 20.07 -21.49 9.82
CA GLN A 146 20.24 -22.44 10.91
C GLN A 146 19.59 -23.80 10.59
N ILE A 147 18.38 -23.78 10.01
CA ILE A 147 17.67 -24.97 9.56
C ILE A 147 18.48 -25.68 8.46
N GLN A 148 18.92 -24.94 7.44
CA GLN A 148 19.72 -25.50 6.35
C GLN A 148 21.02 -26.14 6.85
N THR A 149 21.71 -25.49 7.78
CA THR A 149 22.95 -26.00 8.36
C THR A 149 22.73 -27.28 9.16
N SER A 150 21.67 -27.33 9.98
CA SER A 150 21.33 -28.51 10.78
C SER A 150 21.00 -29.72 9.89
N ILE A 151 20.22 -29.49 8.83
CA ILE A 151 19.88 -30.51 7.85
C ILE A 151 21.13 -31.02 7.13
N ALA A 152 22.02 -30.11 6.69
CA ALA A 152 23.24 -30.46 5.96
C ALA A 152 24.28 -31.19 6.83
N SER A 153 24.29 -30.92 8.15
CA SER A 153 25.22 -31.58 9.08
C SER A 153 24.76 -32.97 9.54
N SER A 154 23.52 -33.36 9.22
CA SER A 154 22.99 -34.69 9.59
C SER A 154 23.69 -35.77 8.78
N SER A 155 24.39 -36.68 9.46
CA SER A 155 25.15 -37.75 8.80
C SER A 155 24.37 -39.06 8.71
N THR A 156 23.25 -39.17 9.43
CA THR A 156 22.41 -40.37 9.47
C THR A 156 20.94 -40.05 9.22
N LYS A 157 20.21 -41.04 8.70
CA LYS A 157 18.76 -40.95 8.46
C LYS A 157 17.96 -40.67 9.75
N GLN A 158 18.41 -41.22 10.88
CA GLN A 158 17.75 -41.04 12.18
C GLN A 158 17.93 -39.62 12.71
N GLU A 159 19.14 -39.04 12.62
CA GLU A 159 19.39 -37.64 13.00
C GLU A 159 18.53 -36.68 12.18
N LEU A 160 18.45 -36.91 10.86
CA LEU A 160 17.63 -36.10 9.97
C LEU A 160 16.14 -36.16 10.36
N GLN A 161 15.61 -37.35 10.64
CA GLN A 161 14.21 -37.52 11.07
C GLN A 161 13.92 -36.81 12.41
N ALA A 162 14.86 -36.88 13.37
CA ALA A 162 14.71 -36.20 14.65
C ALA A 162 14.69 -34.68 14.50
N GLN A 163 15.55 -34.11 13.65
CA GLN A 163 15.58 -32.69 13.37
C GLN A 163 14.31 -32.19 12.66
N ILE A 164 13.80 -32.93 11.66
CA ILE A 164 12.54 -32.59 10.98
C ILE A 164 11.38 -32.57 11.97
N LYS A 165 11.29 -33.57 12.87
CA LYS A 165 10.23 -33.62 13.88
C LYS A 165 10.28 -32.43 14.83
N LYS A 166 11.47 -32.05 15.28
CA LYS A 166 11.67 -30.86 16.14
C LYS A 166 11.18 -29.58 15.45
N LEU A 167 11.48 -29.40 14.16
CA LEU A 167 11.01 -28.23 13.40
C LEU A 167 9.49 -28.20 13.28
N GLN A 168 8.85 -29.34 13.02
CA GLN A 168 7.39 -29.43 12.95
C GLN A 168 6.72 -29.04 14.28
N GLU A 169 7.30 -29.43 15.41
CA GLU A 169 6.83 -29.04 16.75
C GLU A 169 7.03 -27.54 17.04
N GLU A 170 8.13 -26.94 16.58
CA GLU A 170 8.36 -25.48 16.69
C GLU A 170 7.36 -24.67 15.86
N PHE A 171 7.02 -25.12 14.64
CA PHE A 171 6.01 -24.47 13.81
C PHE A 171 4.60 -24.55 14.42
N ALA A 172 4.22 -25.68 15.03
CA ALA A 172 2.91 -25.85 15.65
C ALA A 172 2.69 -24.99 16.91
N ASN A 173 3.76 -24.48 17.52
CA ASN A 173 3.71 -23.68 18.74
C ASN A 173 3.88 -22.17 18.51
N THR A 174 4.04 -21.72 17.26
CA THR A 174 4.10 -20.29 16.96
C THR A 174 2.67 -19.76 16.81
N PRO A 175 2.25 -18.72 17.56
CA PRO A 175 0.93 -18.12 17.34
C PRO A 175 0.88 -17.56 15.91
N ASP A 176 -0.19 -17.86 15.17
CA ASP A 176 -0.52 -17.08 13.98
C ASP A 176 -0.85 -15.67 14.44
N ASP A 177 0.00 -14.71 14.10
CA ASP A 177 -0.30 -13.26 14.22
C ASP A 177 -1.34 -12.86 13.14
N GLU A 178 -2.42 -13.63 13.01
CA GLU A 178 -3.65 -13.19 12.35
C GLU A 178 -4.45 -12.40 13.39
N ASP A 179 -4.22 -11.09 13.43
CA ASP A 179 -5.06 -10.12 14.15
C ASP A 179 -6.41 -9.98 13.40
N ASP A 180 -7.15 -11.08 13.34
CA ASP A 180 -8.53 -11.16 12.88
C ASP A 180 -9.45 -10.86 14.07
N ASN A 181 -9.66 -9.57 14.32
CA ASN A 181 -10.86 -9.12 15.00
C ASN A 181 -11.70 -8.28 14.03
N ASP A 182 -12.44 -9.02 13.21
CA ASP A 182 -13.46 -8.54 12.30
C ASP A 182 -14.52 -7.73 13.08
N SER A 183 -14.40 -6.41 13.05
CA SER A 183 -15.51 -5.53 13.37
C SER A 183 -16.45 -5.50 12.18
N GLN A 184 -17.48 -6.35 12.20
CA GLN A 184 -18.60 -6.31 11.26
C GLN A 184 -19.12 -4.87 11.07
N PRO A 185 -19.32 -4.38 9.84
CA PRO A 185 -20.07 -3.17 9.61
C PRO A 185 -21.55 -3.45 9.84
N SER A 186 -22.11 -2.84 10.89
CA SER A 186 -23.54 -2.79 11.13
C SER A 186 -24.23 -2.03 9.99
N LEU A 187 -24.93 -2.78 9.14
CA LEU A 187 -25.95 -2.28 8.23
C LEU A 187 -27.08 -1.63 9.07
N GLN A 188 -26.97 -0.33 9.33
CA GLN A 188 -28.14 0.48 9.69
C GLN A 188 -28.68 1.17 8.45
N LYS A 189 -29.79 0.60 7.97
CA LYS A 189 -30.79 1.28 7.16
C LYS A 189 -31.21 2.56 7.89
N GLU A 190 -31.02 3.71 7.26
CA GLU A 190 -31.97 4.81 7.44
C GLU A 190 -32.37 5.38 6.08
N ARG A 191 -33.64 5.11 5.75
CA ARG A 191 -34.44 5.90 4.82
C ARG A 191 -34.70 7.26 5.46
N LYS A 192 -34.46 8.33 4.71
CA LYS A 192 -35.41 9.44 4.59
C LYS A 192 -35.15 10.19 3.30
#